data_AF-A0A920F9L4-F1
#
_entry.id   AF-A0A920F9L4-F1
#
_cell.length_a   1.000
_cell.length_b   1.000
_cell.length_c   1.000
_cell.angle_alpha   90.00
_cell.angle_beta   90.00
_cell.angle_gamma   90.00
#
_symmetry.space_group_name_H-M   'P 1'
#
loop_
_entity.id
_entity.type
_entity.pdbx_description
1 polymer ?
#
loop_
_entity_poly.entity_id
_entity_poly.type
_entity_poly.pdbx_seq_one_letter_code
_entity_poly.pdbx_strand_id
1 'polypeptide(L)' 'MSSEDGTPMFRHTLLLRGAGPASVEQLEDLVDVSVSESDRYYPAFQFVIWGGKTATEALNAALIDVAGEA' A
#
# COMPACT_ATOMS: atom_id res chain seq x y z
N MET A 1 6.91 -9.48 -2.24
CA MET A 1 6.24 -10.48 -3.10
C MET A 1 6.05 -11.73 -2.28
N SER A 2 4.91 -12.39 -2.43
CA SER A 2 4.65 -13.69 -1.83
C SER A 2 5.63 -14.72 -2.39
N SER A 3 6.13 -15.59 -1.51
CA SER A 3 7.11 -16.63 -1.86
C SER A 3 6.50 -17.78 -2.65
N GLU A 4 5.18 -17.96 -2.58
CA GLU A 4 4.49 -19.12 -3.17
C GLU A 4 4.06 -18.86 -4.62
N ASP A 5 3.54 -17.66 -4.89
CA ASP A 5 2.87 -17.32 -6.15
C ASP A 5 3.42 -16.03 -6.79
N GLY A 6 4.36 -15.35 -6.15
CA GLY A 6 4.95 -14.11 -6.67
C GLY A 6 4.01 -12.90 -6.60
N THR A 7 2.87 -13.00 -5.92
CA THR A 7 1.90 -11.90 -5.84
C THR A 7 2.51 -10.69 -5.10
N PRO A 8 2.28 -9.44 -5.55
CA PRO A 8 2.66 -8.25 -4.79
C PRO A 8 2.07 -8.28 -3.38
N MET A 9 2.88 -7.91 -2.39
CA MET A 9 2.47 -7.91 -0.98
C MET A 9 2.83 -6.57 -0.37
N PHE A 10 1.88 -5.95 0.32
CA PHE A 10 2.14 -4.82 1.20
C PHE A 10 2.62 -5.33 2.56
N ARG A 11 3.63 -4.66 3.13
CA ARG A 11 4.16 -5.00 4.46
C ARG A 11 4.33 -3.75 5.29
N HIS A 12 3.51 -3.63 6.32
CA HIS A 12 3.64 -2.61 7.35
C HIS A 12 4.09 -3.25 8.67
N THR A 13 4.88 -2.54 9.47
CA THR A 13 5.45 -3.07 10.72
C THR A 13 5.24 -2.05 11.83
N LEU A 14 4.67 -2.53 12.94
CA LEU A 14 4.46 -1.74 14.15
C LEU A 14 5.49 -2.14 15.22
N LEU A 15 6.25 -1.16 15.71
CA LEU A 15 7.24 -1.37 16.78
C LEU A 15 6.55 -1.25 18.15
N LEU A 16 6.50 -2.36 18.89
CA LEU A 16 5.87 -2.43 20.22
C LEU A 16 6.86 -2.30 21.39
N ARG A 17 8.10 -1.86 21.15
CA ARG A 17 9.15 -1.94 22.18
C ARG A 17 8.76 -1.18 23.46
N GLY A 18 8.61 -1.91 24.57
CA GLY A 18 8.30 -1.34 25.89
C GLY A 18 6.84 -0.93 26.09
N ALA A 19 6.06 -0.86 25.02
CA ALA A 19 4.61 -0.96 25.06
C ALA A 19 4.26 -2.45 25.22
N GLY A 20 3.12 -2.77 25.83
CA GLY A 20 2.66 -4.16 25.92
C GLY A 20 2.32 -4.75 24.54
N PRO A 21 1.47 -5.79 24.49
CA PRO A 21 0.84 -6.23 23.25
C PRO A 21 0.20 -5.05 22.49
N ALA A 22 0.10 -5.14 21.17
CA ALA A 22 -0.62 -4.15 20.37
C ALA A 22 -2.05 -3.96 20.91
N SER A 23 -2.48 -2.72 21.04
CA SER A 23 -3.87 -2.42 21.38
C SER A 23 -4.79 -2.75 20.20
N VAL A 24 -6.09 -2.84 20.47
CA VAL A 24 -7.08 -3.10 19.41
C VAL A 24 -7.04 -1.97 18.37
N GLU A 25 -6.97 -0.74 18.83
CA GLU A 25 -6.90 0.47 17.99
C GLU A 25 -5.65 0.46 17.10
N GLN A 26 -4.50 0.04 17.64
CA GLN A 26 -3.27 -0.08 16.85
C GLN A 26 -3.38 -1.15 15.74
N LEU A 27 -4.16 -2.20 15.97
CA LEU A 27 -4.41 -3.24 14.98
C LEU A 27 -5.42 -2.77 13.92
N GLU A 28 -6.44 -2.02 14.32
CA GLU A 28 -7.38 -1.36 13.41
C GLU A 28 -6.64 -0.39 12.48
N ASP A 29 -5.81 0.50 13.04
CA ASP A 29 -4.96 1.42 12.28
C ASP A 29 -4.06 0.66 11.30
N LEU A 30 -3.46 -0.46 11.75
CA LEU A 30 -2.58 -1.28 10.90
C LEU A 30 -3.33 -1.83 9.68
N VAL A 31 -4.56 -2.29 9.88
CA VAL A 31 -5.40 -2.85 8.81
C VAL A 31 -5.86 -1.74 7.86
N ASP A 32 -6.35 -0.62 8.41
CA ASP A 32 -6.83 0.52 7.62
C ASP A 32 -5.72 1.09 6.72
N VAL A 33 -4.52 1.28 7.27
CA VAL A 33 -3.34 1.69 6.49
C VAL A 33 -3.02 0.67 5.41
N SER A 34 -3.08 -0.63 5.74
CA SER A 34 -2.74 -1.69 4.77
C SER A 34 -3.71 -1.75 3.59
N VAL A 35 -5.01 -1.56 3.84
CA VAL A 35 -6.03 -1.52 2.80
C VAL A 35 -5.90 -0.24 1.98
N SER A 36 -5.79 0.92 2.63
CA SER A 36 -5.63 2.22 1.96
C SER A 36 -4.43 2.23 1.01
N GLU A 37 -3.27 1.74 1.46
CA GLU A 37 -2.09 1.68 0.60
C GLU A 37 -2.28 0.68 -0.56
N SER A 38 -2.91 -0.47 -0.31
CA SER A 38 -3.17 -1.44 -1.38
C SER A 38 -4.10 -0.86 -2.46
N ASP A 39 -5.15 -0.16 -2.07
CA ASP A 39 -6.09 0.51 -2.99
C ASP A 39 -5.41 1.65 -3.74
N ARG A 40 -4.49 2.38 -3.11
CA ARG A 40 -3.71 3.46 -3.74
C ARG A 40 -2.89 2.96 -4.93
N TYR A 41 -2.29 1.76 -4.84
CA TYR A 41 -1.48 1.19 -5.93
C TYR A 41 -2.30 0.41 -6.96
N TYR A 42 -3.54 0.04 -6.65
CA TYR A 42 -4.38 -0.76 -7.53
C TYR A 42 -4.55 -0.15 -8.95
N PRO A 43 -4.78 1.17 -9.13
CA PRO A 43 -4.87 1.79 -10.45
C PRO A 43 -3.57 1.68 -11.27
N ALA A 44 -2.40 1.67 -10.63
CA ALA A 44 -1.12 1.53 -11.34
C ALA A 44 -1.06 0.16 -12.03
N PHE A 45 -1.50 -0.91 -11.35
CA PHE A 45 -1.56 -2.24 -11.97
C PHE A 45 -2.54 -2.25 -13.15
N GLN A 46 -3.70 -1.61 -13.02
CA GLN A 46 -4.66 -1.52 -14.12
C GLN A 46 -4.10 -0.76 -15.34
N PHE A 47 -3.35 0.32 -15.12
CA PHE A 47 -2.70 1.05 -16.21
C PHE A 47 -1.61 0.24 -16.92
N VAL A 48 -0.91 -0.65 -16.22
CA VAL A 48 0.03 -1.58 -16.86
C VAL A 48 -0.72 -2.67 -17.62
N ILE A 49 -1.61 -3.40 -16.93
CA ILE A 49 -2.24 -4.61 -17.47
C ILE A 49 -3.20 -4.29 -18.61
N TRP A 50 -3.99 -3.24 -18.48
CA TRP A 50 -5.03 -2.88 -19.47
C TRP A 50 -4.70 -1.61 -20.25
N GLY A 51 -3.98 -0.66 -19.63
CA GLY A 51 -3.61 0.60 -20.27
C GLY A 51 -2.35 0.56 -21.13
N GLY A 52 -1.57 -0.54 -21.08
CA GLY A 52 -0.33 -0.69 -21.84
C GLY A 52 0.78 0.30 -21.45
N LYS A 53 0.64 1.01 -20.32
CA LYS A 53 1.65 1.94 -19.82
C LYS A 53 2.86 1.18 -19.28
N THR A 54 4.04 1.79 -19.37
CA THR A 54 5.19 1.29 -18.60
C THR A 54 4.93 1.42 -17.11
N ALA A 55 5.61 0.61 -16.28
CA ALA A 55 5.44 0.67 -14.82
C ALA A 55 5.64 2.08 -14.25
N THR A 56 6.62 2.81 -14.76
CA THR A 56 6.89 4.20 -14.35
C THR A 56 5.75 5.16 -14.72
N GLU A 57 5.23 5.07 -15.95
CA GLU A 57 4.11 5.92 -16.39
C GLU A 57 2.81 5.58 -15.66
N ALA A 58 2.60 4.29 -15.36
CA ALA A 58 1.45 3.82 -14.60
C ALA A 58 1.48 4.34 -13.16
N LEU A 59 2.64 4.28 -12.49
CA LEU A 59 2.82 4.83 -11.16
C LEU A 59 2.58 6.34 -11.13
N ASN A 60 3.18 7.10 -12.06
CA ASN A 60 2.98 8.54 -12.14
C ASN A 60 1.51 8.93 -12.43
N ALA A 61 0.76 8.08 -13.13
CA ALA A 61 -0.65 8.34 -13.44
C ALA A 61 -1.60 7.94 -12.30
N ALA A 62 -1.24 6.94 -11.50
CA ALA A 62 -2.04 6.43 -10.39
C ALA A 62 -1.79 7.19 -9.09
N LEU A 63 -0.53 7.56 -8.85
CA LEU A 63 -0.09 8.26 -7.66
C LEU A 63 -0.09 9.77 -7.95
N ILE A 64 -1.29 10.37 -7.92
CA ILE A 64 -1.37 11.82 -7.74
C ILE A 64 -0.90 12.06 -6.30
N ASP A 65 0.27 12.66 -6.13
CA ASP A 65 0.62 13.23 -4.83
C ASP A 65 -0.48 14.24 -4.48
N VAL A 66 -1.30 13.94 -3.48
CA VAL A 66 -2.03 14.98 -2.78
C VAL A 66 -0.97 15.87 -2.16
N ALA A 67 -0.62 16.94 -2.85
CA ALA A 67 0.11 18.07 -2.31
C ALA A 67 -0.79 18.79 -1.29
N GLY A 68 -1.09 18.09 -0.19
CA GLY A 68 -1.69 18.68 0.99
C GLY A 68 -0.58 19.30 1.80
N GLU A 69 -0.19 20.52 1.46
CA GLU A 69 0.37 21.43 2.46
C GLU A 69 -0.80 21.82 3.39
N ALA A 70 -0.72 21.37 4.65
CA ALA A 70 -1.55 21.89 5.74
C ALA A 70 -0.74 22.90 6.56
#